data_AF-V9GG36-F1
#
_entry.id   AF-V9GG36-F1
#
_cell.length_a   1.000
_cell.length_b   1.000
_cell.length_c   1.000
_cell.angle_alpha   90.00
_cell.angle_beta   90.00
_cell.angle_gamma   90.00
#
_symmetry.space_group_name_H-M   'P 1'
#
loop_
_entity.id
_entity.type
_entity.pdbx_description
1 polymer ?
#
loop_
_entity_poly.entity_id
_entity_poly.type
_entity_poly.pdbx_seq_one_letter_code
_entity_poly.pdbx_strand_id
1 'polypeptide(L)'
;MIIVTIARFAAKPYDLRLHPGKIYVKNREVDSTKIRAVLIRGYFNPMIGIQLANRRMVPVGLYFRFIGREREDHAIRDLKQWAKEHDVPVVHRYFWTWF
;
A
#
# COMPACT_ATOMS: atom_id res chain seq x y z
N MET A 1 -9.36 -9.38 9.71
CA MET A 1 -8.12 -8.59 9.89
C MET A 1 -6.99 -9.38 9.28
N ILE A 2 -6.35 -8.87 8.22
CA ILE A 2 -5.22 -9.53 7.55
C ILE A 2 -3.95 -8.75 7.88
N ILE A 3 -2.88 -9.45 8.24
CA ILE A 3 -1.57 -8.86 8.55
C ILE A 3 -0.58 -9.36 7.52
N VAL A 4 0.13 -8.42 6.88
CA VAL A 4 1.18 -8.74 5.91
C VAL A 4 2.43 -7.93 6.20
N THR A 5 3.60 -8.55 6.14
CA THR A 5 4.87 -7.86 6.35
C THR A 5 5.38 -7.21 5.06
N ILE A 6 5.77 -5.93 5.17
CA ILE A 6 6.29 -5.08 4.09
C ILE A 6 7.62 -4.42 4.50
N ALA A 7 8.46 -4.06 3.53
CA ALA A 7 9.64 -3.24 3.73
C ALA A 7 9.52 -1.95 2.91
N ARG A 8 9.90 -0.82 3.51
CA ARG A 8 10.20 0.40 2.75
C ARG A 8 11.61 0.28 2.18
N PHE A 9 11.85 0.83 0.99
CA PHE A 9 13.18 0.90 0.39
C PHE A 9 14.17 1.51 1.40
N ALA A 10 15.10 0.68 1.90
CA ALA A 10 16.11 0.96 2.93
C ALA A 10 15.65 1.12 4.41
N ALA A 11 14.45 0.69 4.80
CA ALA A 11 14.03 0.69 6.21
C ALA A 11 13.81 -0.73 6.77
N LYS A 12 13.82 -0.86 8.10
CA LYS A 12 13.44 -2.12 8.77
C LYS A 12 12.03 -2.55 8.31
N PRO A 13 11.79 -3.87 8.11
CA PRO A 13 10.47 -4.41 7.84
C PRO A 13 9.44 -3.95 8.88
N TYR A 14 8.20 -3.75 8.45
CA TYR A 14 7.05 -3.45 9.29
C TYR A 14 5.78 -4.03 8.69
N ASP A 15 4.71 -4.10 9.46
CA ASP A 15 3.48 -4.70 8.98
C ASP A 15 2.54 -3.69 8.31
N LEU A 16 1.88 -4.17 7.26
CA LEU A 16 0.64 -3.67 6.68
C LEU A 16 -0.51 -4.43 7.33
N ARG A 17 -1.47 -3.72 7.92
CA ARG A 17 -2.70 -4.33 8.44
C ARG A 17 -3.89 -3.82 7.65
N LEU A 18 -4.65 -4.74 7.08
CA LEU A 18 -5.89 -4.44 6.35
C LEU A 18 -7.07 -4.66 7.30
N HIS A 19 -7.78 -3.57 7.58
CA HIS A 19 -9.00 -3.56 8.39
C HIS A 19 -10.18 -3.10 7.54
N PRO A 20 -11.42 -3.46 7.92
CA PRO A 20 -12.60 -2.89 7.28
C PRO A 20 -12.55 -1.35 7.34
N GLY A 21 -12.46 -0.72 6.16
CA GLY A 21 -12.46 0.74 5.98
C GLY A 21 -11.14 1.44 6.29
N LYS A 22 -10.09 0.72 6.71
CA LYS A 22 -8.82 1.34 7.12
C LYS A 22 -7.62 0.48 6.77
N ILE A 23 -6.50 1.14 6.48
CA ILE A 23 -5.19 0.48 6.44
C ILE A 23 -4.28 1.04 7.52
N TYR A 24 -3.42 0.17 8.04
CA TYR A 24 -2.33 0.56 8.91
C TYR A 24 -1.02 0.26 8.22
N VAL A 25 -0.26 1.31 7.91
CA VAL A 25 1.09 1.21 7.36
C VAL A 25 2.05 1.62 8.47
N LYS A 26 2.75 0.66 9.09
CA LYS A 26 3.57 0.91 10.30
C LYS A 26 2.70 1.45 11.45
N ASN A 27 2.87 2.72 11.80
CA ASN A 27 2.11 3.43 12.85
C ASN A 27 1.16 4.49 12.26
N ARG A 28 0.90 4.44 10.95
CA ARG A 28 0.00 5.36 10.27
C ARG A 28 -1.30 4.64 9.94
N GLU A 29 -2.37 5.13 10.53
CA GLU A 29 -3.73 4.78 10.16
C GLU A 29 -4.19 5.67 9.01
N VAL A 30 -4.76 5.06 7.97
CA VAL A 30 -5.37 5.77 6.85
C VAL A 30 -6.73 5.18 6.58
N ASP A 31 -7.75 6.02 6.70
CA ASP A 31 -9.13 5.68 6.35
C ASP A 31 -9.28 5.54 4.83
N SER A 32 -10.02 4.53 4.37
CA SER A 32 -10.21 4.27 2.94
C SER A 32 -10.82 5.47 2.21
N THR A 33 -11.70 6.23 2.87
CA THR A 33 -12.31 7.46 2.31
C THR A 33 -11.29 8.56 2.02
N LYS A 34 -10.12 8.50 2.67
CA LYS A 34 -9.00 9.44 2.48
C LYS A 34 -8.00 8.93 1.46
N ILE A 35 -8.18 7.73 0.92
CA ILE A 35 -7.30 7.15 -0.08
C ILE A 35 -7.86 7.45 -1.46
N ARG A 36 -7.03 8.09 -2.28
CA ARG A 36 -7.34 8.34 -3.69
C ARG A 36 -7.16 7.09 -4.53
N ALA A 37 -6.05 6.38 -4.33
CA ALA A 37 -5.67 5.22 -5.10
C ALA A 37 -4.54 4.43 -4.42
N VAL A 38 -4.51 3.13 -4.70
CA VAL A 38 -3.32 2.30 -4.53
C VAL A 38 -2.54 2.32 -5.83
N LEU A 39 -1.29 2.79 -5.78
CA LEU A 39 -0.42 2.89 -6.94
C LEU A 39 0.59 1.74 -6.94
N ILE A 40 0.71 1.03 -8.06
CA ILE A 40 1.65 -0.07 -8.24
C ILE A 40 2.68 0.34 -9.30
N ARG A 41 3.96 0.36 -8.92
CA ARG A 41 5.09 0.69 -9.80
C ARG A 41 6.00 -0.52 -9.99
N GLY A 42 6.12 -0.97 -11.24
CA GLY A 42 6.96 -2.12 -11.61
C GLY A 42 6.15 -3.42 -11.68
N TYR A 43 6.81 -4.50 -12.13
CA TYR A 43 6.21 -5.83 -12.31
C TYR A 43 6.81 -6.88 -11.36
N PHE A 44 8.14 -6.94 -11.26
CA PHE A 44 8.84 -7.82 -10.33
C PHE A 44 9.16 -7.07 -9.03
N ASN A 45 8.67 -7.57 -7.88
CA ASN A 45 8.78 -6.90 -6.59
C ASN A 45 8.30 -5.43 -6.66
N PRO A 46 7.02 -5.22 -7.01
CA PRO A 46 6.50 -3.89 -7.30
C PRO A 46 6.50 -3.00 -6.06
N MET A 47 6.76 -1.71 -6.28
CA MET A 47 6.59 -0.70 -5.25
C MET A 47 5.11 -0.30 -5.16
N ILE A 48 4.55 -0.44 -3.97
CA ILE A 48 3.17 -0.07 -3.65
C ILE A 48 3.19 1.30 -2.99
N GLY A 49 2.27 2.18 -3.39
CA GLY A 49 2.09 3.50 -2.81
C GLY A 49 0.62 3.77 -2.49
N ILE A 50 0.34 4.29 -1.30
CA ILE A 50 -1.00 4.72 -0.92
C ILE A 50 -1.09 6.23 -1.14
N GLN A 51 -1.83 6.63 -2.18
CA GLN A 51 -2.05 8.03 -2.51
C GLN A 51 -3.25 8.56 -1.72
N LEU A 52 -3.09 9.68 -1.02
CA LEU A 52 -4.19 10.31 -0.28
C LEU A 52 -5.00 11.24 -1.19
N ALA A 53 -6.31 11.36 -0.94
CA ALA A 53 -7.22 12.24 -1.70
C ALA A 53 -6.76 13.70 -1.73
N ASN A 54 -6.23 14.19 -0.60
CA ASN A 54 -5.74 15.55 -0.44
C ASN A 54 -4.29 15.78 -0.92
N ARG A 55 -3.62 14.76 -1.52
CA ARG A 55 -2.22 14.88 -1.96
C ARG A 55 -1.98 14.26 -3.33
N ARG A 56 -1.25 14.99 -4.18
CA ARG A 56 -0.84 14.49 -5.49
C ARG A 56 0.30 13.47 -5.40
N MET A 57 1.19 13.59 -4.43
CA MET A 57 2.34 12.69 -4.21
C MET A 57 2.07 11.68 -3.11
N VAL A 58 2.72 10.51 -3.19
CA VAL A 58 2.63 9.47 -2.16
C VAL A 58 3.50 9.89 -0.96
N PRO A 59 2.93 10.02 0.25
CA PRO A 59 3.74 10.32 1.43
C PRO A 59 4.80 9.25 1.66
N VAL A 60 5.98 9.67 2.10
CA VAL A 60 7.14 8.78 2.30
C VAL A 60 6.87 7.62 3.28
N GLY A 61 5.94 7.78 4.23
CA GLY A 61 5.52 6.71 5.14
C GLY A 61 4.41 5.81 4.60
N LEU A 62 3.99 5.98 3.34
CA LEU A 62 2.88 5.28 2.70
C LEU A 62 3.29 4.59 1.39
N TYR A 63 4.60 4.39 1.16
CA TYR A 63 5.09 3.53 0.09
C TYR A 63 5.97 2.41 0.64
N PHE A 64 5.89 1.23 0.01
CA PHE A 64 6.55 0.01 0.49
C PHE A 64 6.61 -1.06 -0.60
N ARG A 65 7.29 -2.16 -0.29
CA ARG A 65 7.33 -3.42 -1.06
C ARG A 65 7.01 -4.58 -0.13
N PHE A 66 6.44 -5.66 -0.65
CA PHE A 66 6.27 -6.88 0.15
C PHE A 66 7.60 -7.62 0.29
N ILE A 67 7.73 -8.43 1.35
CA ILE A 67 8.91 -9.26 1.58
C ILE A 67 8.53 -10.72 1.38
N GLY A 68 9.36 -11.46 0.65
CA GLY A 68 9.17 -12.88 0.37
C GLY A 68 8.29 -13.11 -0.85
N ARG A 69 8.85 -13.75 -1.88
CA ARG A 69 8.22 -13.90 -3.20
C ARG A 69 6.89 -14.64 -3.15
N GLU A 70 6.81 -15.72 -2.37
CA GLU A 70 5.58 -16.50 -2.23
C GLU A 70 4.48 -15.74 -1.50
N ARG A 71 4.83 -14.89 -0.52
CA ARG A 71 3.85 -14.09 0.24
C ARG A 71 3.44 -12.82 -0.50
N GLU A 72 4.28 -12.31 -1.40
CA GLU A 72 4.02 -11.10 -2.19
C GLU A 72 2.76 -11.24 -3.05
N ASP A 73 2.58 -12.35 -3.76
CA ASP A 73 1.41 -12.53 -4.64
C ASP A 73 0.10 -12.59 -3.85
N HIS A 74 0.11 -13.29 -2.71
CA HIS A 74 -1.02 -13.34 -1.79
C HIS A 74 -1.31 -11.96 -1.19
N ALA A 75 -0.26 -11.24 -0.77
CA ALA A 75 -0.37 -9.91 -0.21
C ALA A 75 -0.96 -8.88 -1.18
N ILE A 76 -0.49 -8.91 -2.44
CA ILE A 76 -1.00 -8.03 -3.49
C ILE A 76 -2.45 -8.39 -3.81
N ARG A 77 -2.81 -9.68 -3.80
CA ARG A 77 -4.19 -10.13 -3.98
C ARG A 77 -5.10 -9.62 -2.87
N ASP A 78 -4.69 -9.76 -1.61
CA ASP A 78 -5.44 -9.28 -0.45
C ASP A 78 -5.59 -7.76 -0.46
N LEU A 79 -4.53 -7.04 -0.84
CA LEU A 79 -4.58 -5.59 -1.00
C LEU A 79 -5.53 -5.14 -2.12
N LYS A 80 -5.52 -5.84 -3.26
CA LYS A 80 -6.44 -5.57 -4.38
C LYS A 80 -7.90 -5.86 -3.99
N GLN A 81 -8.12 -6.95 -3.26
CA GLN A 81 -9.44 -7.31 -2.77
C GLN A 81 -9.96 -6.27 -1.77
N TRP A 82 -9.14 -5.88 -0.80
CA TRP A 82 -9.45 -4.80 0.15
C TRP A 82 -9.75 -3.49 -0.57
N ALA A 83 -8.94 -3.12 -1.56
CA ALA A 83 -9.14 -1.90 -2.33
C ALA A 83 -10.48 -1.93 -3.09
N LYS A 84 -10.84 -3.07 -3.66
CA LYS A 84 -12.13 -3.28 -4.34
C LYS A 84 -13.32 -3.17 -3.37
N GLU A 85 -13.22 -3.74 -2.18
CA GLU A 85 -14.28 -3.70 -1.14
C GLU A 85 -14.54 -2.29 -0.59
N HIS A 86 -13.59 -1.37 -0.78
CA HIS A 86 -13.64 0.00 -0.26
C HIS A 86 -13.63 1.07 -1.36
N ASP A 87 -13.94 0.70 -2.60
CA ASP A 87 -13.98 1.59 -3.77
C ASP A 87 -12.69 2.41 -3.97
N VAL A 88 -11.54 1.84 -3.57
CA VAL A 88 -10.22 2.42 -3.78
C VAL A 88 -9.65 1.90 -5.10
N PRO A 89 -9.39 2.76 -6.11
CA PRO A 89 -8.86 2.30 -7.38
C PRO A 89 -7.40 1.84 -7.24
N VAL A 90 -7.07 0.74 -7.94
CA VAL A 90 -5.70 0.23 -8.05
C VAL A 90 -5.15 0.57 -9.43
N VAL A 91 -4.06 1.35 -9.49
CA VAL A 91 -3.51 1.88 -10.75
C VAL A 91 -2.04 1.49 -10.91
N HIS A 92 -1.71 0.89 -12.04
CA HIS A 92 -0.32 0.61 -12.41
C HIS A 92 0.29 1.84 -13.09
N ARG A 93 1.15 2.59 -12.37
CA ARG A 93 1.81 3.79 -12.91
C ARG A 93 3.04 4.18 -12.10
N TYR A 94 3.87 5.03 -12.69
CA TYR A 94 4.88 5.75 -11.94
C TYR A 94 4.24 6.75 -10.97
N PHE A 95 4.85 6.92 -9.80
CA PHE A 95 4.47 7.91 -8.80
C PHE A 95 5.69 8.54 -8.13
N TRP A 96 5.51 9.79 -7.70
CA TRP A 96 6.51 10.54 -6.94
C TRP A 96 6.20 10.46 -5.45
N THR A 97 7.25 10.48 -4.63
CA THR A 97 7.18 10.47 -3.17
C THR A 97 7.49 11.84 -2.59
N TRP A 98 6.85 12.20 -1.48
CA TRP A 98 7.10 13.46 -0.77
C TRP A 98 7.38 13.23 0.72
N PHE A 99 8.39 13.93 1.26
CA PHE A 99 8.83 13.87 2.66
C PHE A 99 7.81 14.49 3.63
#